data_AF-A0A2V5M4Z1-F1
#
_entry.id   AF-A0A2V5M4Z1-F1
#
_cell.length_a   1.000
_cell.length_b   1.000
_cell.length_c   1.000
_cell.angle_alpha   90.00
_cell.angle_beta   90.00
_cell.angle_gamma   90.00
#
_symmetry.space_group_name_H-M   'P 1'
#
loop_
_entity.id
_entity.type
_entity.pdbx_description
1 polymer ?
#
loop_
_entity_poly.entity_id
_entity_poly.type
_entity_poly.pdbx_seq_one_letter_code
_entity_poly.pdbx_strand_id
1 'polypeptide(L)'
;MVVFWSARISAAFLFVLAASIAHGEIFSSSIVSAEATMPVQHGSSILELDDGSLLVSWYAGTTEAARDSRILLRHSTSGGATWEPTQIAVSPHERAAESWFSSKAVGNTVLFEDENKFVWLFYAAIEFGGWSGAHVDYKISTDRGRTWSTSRRLTSGQGDIP
;
A
#
# COMPACT_ATOMS: atom_id res chain seq x y z
N MET A 1 41.80 61.49 39.74
CA MET A 1 42.82 60.42 39.73
C MET A 1 42.12 59.10 39.85
N VAL A 2 41.86 58.43 38.72
CA VAL A 2 42.02 56.98 38.51
C VAL A 2 41.95 56.86 36.98
N VAL A 3 43.09 56.47 36.41
CA VAL A 3 43.21 56.05 35.02
C VAL A 3 43.05 54.53 35.04
N PHE A 4 42.18 53.98 34.21
CA PHE A 4 42.34 52.59 33.75
C PHE A 4 42.22 52.53 32.23
N TRP A 5 43.10 51.71 31.68
CA TRP A 5 43.53 51.67 30.29
C TRP A 5 42.75 50.63 29.48
N SER A 6 43.05 50.61 28.18
CA SER A 6 42.36 50.05 27.03
C SER A 6 42.05 48.55 26.99
N ALA A 7 41.04 48.18 26.18
CA ALA A 7 41.27 47.46 24.93
C ALA A 7 40.03 47.61 24.02
N ARG A 8 40.23 48.16 22.81
CA ARG A 8 39.25 48.01 21.73
C ARG A 8 39.50 46.64 21.10
N ILE A 9 38.53 45.74 21.17
CA ILE A 9 38.41 44.66 20.19
C ILE A 9 37.02 44.81 19.60
N SER A 10 37.00 45.20 18.33
CA SER A 10 35.82 45.35 17.51
C SER A 10 34.94 44.11 17.66
N ALA A 11 33.67 44.32 17.97
CA ALA A 11 32.66 43.27 17.87
C ALA A 11 32.62 42.80 16.41
N ALA A 12 33.27 41.66 16.14
CA ALA A 12 32.96 40.90 14.94
C ALA A 12 31.57 40.31 15.19
N PHE A 13 30.55 40.99 14.65
CA PHE A 13 29.23 40.40 14.49
C PHE A 13 29.39 39.19 13.55
N LEU A 14 29.55 38.01 14.13
CA LEU A 14 29.36 36.75 13.44
C LEU A 14 27.86 36.66 13.11
N PHE A 15 27.50 37.12 11.93
CA PHE A 15 26.26 36.73 11.29
C PHE A 15 26.36 35.23 10.99
N VAL A 16 25.88 34.42 11.92
CA VAL A 16 25.51 33.04 11.59
C VAL A 16 24.28 33.17 10.70
N LEU A 17 24.47 33.06 9.38
CA LEU A 17 23.37 32.72 8.51
C LEU A 17 22.89 31.33 8.94
N ALA A 18 21.84 31.28 9.76
CA ALA A 18 21.00 30.10 9.81
C ALA A 18 20.41 29.97 8.41
N ALA A 19 21.05 29.17 7.56
CA ALA A 19 20.40 28.68 6.37
C ALA A 19 19.15 27.96 6.86
N SER A 20 17.98 28.53 6.59
CA SER A 20 16.74 27.80 6.70
C SER A 20 16.90 26.58 5.80
N ILE A 21 17.08 25.40 6.38
CA ILE A 21 16.86 24.16 5.63
C ILE A 21 15.37 24.19 5.33
N ALA A 22 15.03 24.70 4.14
CA ALA A 22 13.74 24.42 3.57
C ALA A 22 13.68 22.89 3.52
N HIS A 23 12.81 22.30 4.34
CA HIS A 23 12.41 20.91 4.18
C HIS A 23 11.66 20.86 2.84
N GLY A 24 12.40 20.76 1.75
CA GLY A 24 11.81 20.47 0.45
C GLY A 24 11.20 19.09 0.55
N GLU A 25 9.91 18.97 0.24
CA GLU A 25 9.28 17.67 0.10
C GLU A 25 10.05 16.88 -0.95
N ILE A 26 10.72 15.81 -0.53
CA ILE A 26 11.41 14.90 -1.44
C ILE A 26 10.32 14.01 -2.04
N PHE A 27 9.92 14.33 -3.26
CA PHE A 27 9.05 13.46 -4.04
C PHE A 27 9.89 12.42 -4.79
N SER A 28 9.53 11.15 -4.64
CA SER A 28 10.11 10.04 -5.39
C SER A 28 9.02 9.29 -6.14
N SER A 29 9.32 8.82 -7.35
CA SER A 29 8.40 8.04 -8.16
C SER A 29 9.09 6.78 -8.67
N SER A 30 8.43 5.62 -8.51
CA SER A 30 8.87 4.36 -9.08
C SER A 30 7.67 3.56 -9.62
N ILE A 31 7.90 2.73 -10.64
CA ILE A 31 6.87 1.86 -11.20
C ILE A 31 6.89 0.53 -10.44
N VAL A 32 5.87 0.30 -9.61
CA VAL A 32 5.74 -0.91 -8.79
C VAL A 32 5.42 -2.14 -9.63
N SER A 33 4.61 -1.97 -10.68
CA SER A 33 4.17 -3.06 -11.58
C SER A 33 5.11 -3.29 -12.77
N ALA A 34 6.39 -2.94 -12.69
CA ALA A 34 7.31 -2.98 -13.83
C ALA A 34 7.50 -4.40 -14.42
N GLU A 35 7.28 -5.44 -13.61
CA GLU A 35 7.34 -6.86 -14.00
C GLU A 35 5.99 -7.39 -14.52
N ALA A 36 4.97 -6.54 -14.64
CA ALA A 36 3.63 -6.93 -15.05
C ALA A 36 3.61 -7.59 -16.42
N THR A 37 3.13 -8.83 -16.45
CA THR A 37 2.95 -9.60 -17.69
C THR A 37 1.55 -9.43 -18.28
N MET A 38 0.68 -8.67 -17.62
CA MET A 38 -0.75 -8.62 -17.92
C MET A 38 -1.21 -7.20 -18.20
N PRO A 39 -2.10 -7.00 -19.19
CA PRO A 39 -2.43 -5.69 -19.73
C PRO A 39 -3.18 -4.79 -18.75
N VAL A 40 -4.02 -5.36 -17.88
CA VAL A 40 -4.71 -4.59 -16.84
C VAL A 40 -3.93 -4.66 -15.54
N GLN A 41 -3.60 -3.49 -14.99
CA GLN A 41 -3.00 -3.27 -13.67
C GLN A 41 -3.74 -2.08 -13.06
N HIS A 42 -4.64 -2.30 -12.11
CA HIS A 42 -5.56 -1.24 -11.65
C HIS A 42 -5.99 -1.43 -10.19
N GLY A 43 -6.67 -0.42 -9.64
CA GLY A 43 -7.30 -0.44 -8.32
C GLY A 43 -6.29 -0.68 -7.19
N SER A 44 -5.23 0.11 -7.15
CA SER A 44 -4.12 -0.04 -6.20
C SER A 44 -4.39 0.57 -4.83
N SER A 45 -3.78 -0.01 -3.79
CA SER A 45 -3.71 0.55 -2.44
C SER A 45 -2.28 0.48 -1.92
N ILE A 46 -1.86 1.47 -1.12
CA ILE A 46 -0.57 1.52 -0.44
C ILE A 46 -0.79 1.67 1.07
N LEU A 47 0.06 1.01 1.85
CA LEU A 47 0.06 1.04 3.30
C LEU A 47 1.51 1.18 3.79
N GLU A 48 1.77 2.12 4.68
CA GLU A 48 2.98 2.14 5.50
C GLU A 48 2.73 1.26 6.74
N LEU A 49 3.58 0.27 6.94
CA LEU A 49 3.50 -0.68 8.05
C LEU A 49 4.14 -0.10 9.31
N ASP A 50 3.86 -0.70 10.47
CA ASP A 50 4.43 -0.28 11.76
C ASP A 50 5.97 -0.27 11.83
N ASP A 51 6.66 -0.99 10.96
CA ASP A 51 8.13 -1.00 10.83
C ASP A 51 8.67 0.03 9.82
N GLY A 52 7.80 0.88 9.26
CA GLY A 52 8.14 1.89 8.26
C GLY A 52 8.35 1.34 6.85
N SER A 53 8.18 0.03 6.64
CA SER A 53 8.16 -0.54 5.29
C SER A 53 6.83 -0.23 4.58
N LEU A 54 6.87 -0.22 3.25
CA LEU A 54 5.69 0.00 2.42
C LEU A 54 5.18 -1.33 1.89
N LEU A 55 3.87 -1.51 1.92
CA LEU A 55 3.14 -2.59 1.27
C LEU A 55 2.20 -1.98 0.23
N VAL A 56 2.36 -2.38 -1.03
CA VAL A 56 1.47 -1.98 -2.13
C VAL A 56 0.74 -3.19 -2.64
N SER A 57 -0.55 -3.02 -2.93
CA SER A 57 -1.38 -4.02 -3.59
C SER A 57 -2.11 -3.43 -4.79
N TRP A 58 -2.46 -4.26 -5.75
CA TRP A 58 -3.28 -3.91 -6.92
C TRP A 58 -3.84 -5.18 -7.55
N TYR A 59 -4.82 -5.08 -8.45
CA TYR A 59 -5.27 -6.24 -9.21
C TYR A 59 -4.75 -6.24 -10.64
N ALA A 60 -4.53 -7.45 -11.17
CA ALA A 60 -4.02 -7.67 -12.51
C ALA A 60 -4.88 -8.68 -13.28
N GLY A 61 -5.15 -8.42 -14.57
CA GLY A 61 -6.13 -9.15 -15.38
C GLY A 61 -5.78 -9.16 -16.87
N THR A 62 -6.30 -10.15 -17.62
CA THR A 62 -6.31 -10.06 -19.09
C THR A 62 -7.24 -8.93 -19.58
N THR A 63 -8.35 -8.70 -18.87
CA THR A 63 -9.24 -7.54 -19.00
C THR A 63 -9.77 -7.16 -17.62
N GLU A 64 -10.53 -6.07 -17.52
CA GLU A 64 -11.32 -5.81 -16.32
C GLU A 64 -12.33 -6.94 -16.07
N ALA A 65 -12.51 -7.32 -14.80
CA ALA A 65 -13.38 -8.43 -14.35
C ALA A 65 -13.15 -9.77 -15.07
N ALA A 66 -11.92 -10.00 -15.57
CA ALA A 66 -11.53 -11.23 -16.22
C ALA A 66 -11.39 -12.38 -15.22
N ARG A 67 -11.62 -13.61 -15.71
CA ARG A 67 -11.60 -14.81 -14.85
C ARG A 67 -10.25 -15.12 -14.24
N ASP A 68 -9.20 -14.67 -14.92
CA ASP A 68 -7.85 -14.85 -14.46
C ASP A 68 -7.45 -13.78 -13.45
N SER A 69 -8.25 -12.75 -13.17
CA SER A 69 -7.85 -11.65 -12.28
C SER A 69 -7.29 -12.15 -10.94
N ARG A 70 -6.22 -11.50 -10.46
CA ARG A 70 -5.58 -11.78 -9.17
C ARG A 70 -5.20 -10.48 -8.47
N ILE A 71 -5.05 -10.54 -7.15
CA ILE A 71 -4.51 -9.42 -6.36
C ILE A 71 -3.04 -9.70 -6.11
N LEU A 72 -2.22 -8.75 -6.55
CA LEU A 72 -0.78 -8.76 -6.43
C LEU A 72 -0.34 -7.83 -5.31
N LEU A 73 0.83 -8.10 -4.75
CA LEU A 73 1.42 -7.28 -3.72
C LEU A 73 2.95 -7.20 -3.87
N ARG A 74 3.52 -6.09 -3.41
CA ARG A 74 4.98 -5.90 -3.26
C ARG A 74 5.29 -5.13 -1.99
N HIS A 75 6.42 -5.49 -1.38
CA HIS A 75 6.99 -4.79 -0.25
C HIS A 75 8.17 -3.91 -0.66
N SER A 76 8.38 -2.84 0.09
CA SER A 76 9.59 -2.05 0.05
C SER A 76 10.06 -1.71 1.47
N THR A 77 11.27 -2.13 1.82
CA THR A 77 11.93 -1.72 3.08
C THR A 77 12.76 -0.45 2.91
N SER A 78 12.79 0.13 1.71
CA SER A 78 13.64 1.27 1.35
C SER A 78 12.80 2.51 1.00
N GLY A 79 11.61 2.65 1.58
CA GLY A 79 10.69 3.77 1.30
C GLY A 79 10.30 3.91 -0.18
N GLY A 80 10.17 2.79 -0.90
CA GLY A 80 9.74 2.76 -2.32
C GLY A 80 10.87 2.90 -3.34
N ALA A 81 12.14 3.00 -2.91
CA ALA A 81 13.29 3.04 -3.82
C ALA A 81 13.54 1.71 -4.55
N THR A 82 13.38 0.58 -3.85
CA THR A 82 13.41 -0.78 -4.41
C THR A 82 12.22 -1.58 -3.91
N TRP A 83 11.81 -2.58 -4.69
CA TRP A 83 10.66 -3.42 -4.38
C TRP A 83 11.06 -4.90 -4.41
N GLU A 84 10.61 -5.66 -3.42
CA GLU A 84 10.73 -7.13 -3.40
C GLU A 84 10.00 -7.76 -4.60
N PRO A 85 10.24 -9.05 -4.94
CA PRO A 85 9.49 -9.73 -6.00
C PRO A 85 7.98 -9.69 -5.78
N THR A 86 7.22 -9.64 -6.87
CA THR A 86 5.75 -9.63 -6.82
C THR A 86 5.21 -10.93 -6.21
N GLN A 87 4.31 -10.80 -5.23
CA GLN A 87 3.60 -11.93 -4.62
C GLN A 87 2.10 -11.88 -4.97
N ILE A 88 1.41 -13.01 -4.87
CA ILE A 88 -0.04 -13.13 -5.09
C ILE A 88 -0.72 -13.17 -3.73
N ALA A 89 -1.54 -12.16 -3.43
CA ALA A 89 -2.35 -12.10 -2.20
C ALA A 89 -3.63 -12.93 -2.33
N VAL A 90 -4.26 -12.83 -3.51
CA VAL A 90 -5.53 -13.51 -3.84
C VAL A 90 -5.38 -14.17 -5.20
N SER A 91 -5.55 -15.48 -5.24
CA SER A 91 -5.42 -16.26 -6.46
C SER A 91 -6.69 -16.16 -7.32
N PRO A 92 -6.58 -16.38 -8.64
CA PRO A 92 -7.77 -16.55 -9.48
C PRO A 92 -8.62 -17.70 -8.94
N HIS A 93 -9.94 -17.54 -8.95
CA HIS A 93 -10.90 -18.53 -8.45
C HIS A 93 -10.80 -18.86 -6.96
N GLU A 94 -10.14 -18.01 -6.18
CA GLU A 94 -10.21 -18.12 -4.73
C GLU A 94 -11.65 -17.93 -4.25
N ARG A 95 -12.00 -18.61 -3.15
CA ARG A 95 -13.36 -18.70 -2.61
C ARG A 95 -13.36 -18.26 -1.15
N ALA A 96 -14.27 -17.37 -0.79
CA ALA A 96 -14.53 -17.05 0.61
C ALA A 96 -15.05 -18.28 1.36
N ALA A 97 -14.64 -18.45 2.61
CA ALA A 97 -15.03 -19.59 3.45
C ALA A 97 -16.56 -19.76 3.57
N GLU A 98 -17.29 -18.66 3.54
CA GLU A 98 -18.75 -18.60 3.64
C GLU A 98 -19.47 -18.84 2.30
N SER A 99 -18.74 -18.86 1.18
CA SER A 99 -19.34 -19.04 -0.15
C SER A 99 -19.25 -20.47 -0.66
N TRP A 100 -20.24 -20.88 -1.44
CA TRP A 100 -20.23 -22.15 -2.18
C TRP A 100 -19.54 -22.03 -3.54
N PHE A 101 -19.40 -20.82 -4.07
CA PHE A 101 -18.87 -20.57 -5.41
C PHE A 101 -17.52 -19.88 -5.34
N SER A 102 -16.60 -20.26 -6.22
CA SER A 102 -15.37 -19.50 -6.38
C SER A 102 -15.65 -18.15 -7.03
N SER A 103 -14.82 -17.16 -6.71
CA SER A 103 -14.87 -15.88 -7.37
C SER A 103 -14.58 -16.07 -8.86
N LYS A 104 -15.48 -15.59 -9.71
CA LYS A 104 -15.24 -15.38 -11.12
C LYS A 104 -14.08 -14.41 -11.28
N ALA A 105 -14.11 -13.26 -10.60
CA ALA A 105 -13.09 -12.23 -10.70
C ALA A 105 -12.89 -11.52 -9.36
N VAL A 106 -11.73 -10.88 -9.19
CA VAL A 106 -11.36 -10.07 -8.03
C VAL A 106 -10.76 -8.74 -8.50
N GLY A 107 -10.90 -7.70 -7.68
CA GLY A 107 -10.35 -6.38 -7.96
C GLY A 107 -10.43 -5.46 -6.75
N ASN A 108 -10.22 -4.16 -7.00
CA ASN A 108 -10.33 -3.05 -6.04
C ASN A 108 -9.85 -3.44 -4.63
N THR A 109 -8.56 -3.24 -4.38
CA THR A 109 -7.96 -3.62 -3.09
C THR A 109 -7.84 -2.41 -2.17
N VAL A 110 -8.05 -2.63 -0.87
CA VAL A 110 -7.77 -1.68 0.21
C VAL A 110 -6.98 -2.39 1.29
N LEU A 111 -5.84 -1.81 1.66
CA LEU A 111 -4.99 -2.26 2.75
C LEU A 111 -5.21 -1.40 3.99
N PHE A 112 -5.24 -2.05 5.16
CA PHE A 112 -5.40 -1.38 6.45
C PHE A 112 -4.64 -2.14 7.53
N GLU A 113 -3.86 -1.44 8.35
CA GLU A 113 -3.24 -2.01 9.56
C GLU A 113 -4.08 -1.62 10.79
N ASP A 114 -4.48 -2.62 11.59
CA ASP A 114 -5.22 -2.37 12.84
C ASP A 114 -4.30 -2.12 14.05
N GLU A 115 -4.92 -1.82 15.20
CA GLU A 115 -4.18 -1.54 16.45
C GLU A 115 -3.37 -2.75 16.96
N ASN A 116 -3.73 -3.98 16.55
CA ASN A 116 -3.00 -5.21 16.88
C ASN A 116 -1.90 -5.54 15.87
N LYS A 117 -1.66 -4.65 14.89
CA LYS A 117 -0.66 -4.83 13.82
C LYS A 117 -1.01 -5.96 12.85
N PHE A 118 -2.29 -6.30 12.77
CA PHE A 118 -2.79 -7.16 11.71
C PHE A 118 -3.07 -6.34 10.46
N VAL A 119 -2.63 -6.87 9.33
CA VAL A 119 -2.88 -6.25 8.03
C VAL A 119 -4.12 -6.87 7.43
N TRP A 120 -5.11 -6.04 7.17
CA TRP A 120 -6.33 -6.37 6.49
C TRP A 120 -6.19 -6.05 5.01
N LEU A 121 -6.59 -7.00 4.17
CA LEU A 121 -6.77 -6.82 2.75
C LEU A 121 -8.24 -6.99 2.44
N PHE A 122 -8.93 -5.88 2.17
CA PHE A 122 -10.29 -5.88 1.64
C PHE A 122 -10.24 -5.84 0.13
N TYR A 123 -11.12 -6.58 -0.53
CA TYR A 123 -11.18 -6.59 -1.97
C TYR A 123 -12.57 -6.87 -2.53
N ALA A 124 -12.83 -6.35 -3.73
CA ALA A 124 -14.03 -6.70 -4.47
C ALA A 124 -13.89 -8.10 -5.07
N ALA A 125 -14.89 -8.93 -4.85
CA ALA A 125 -15.02 -10.25 -5.46
C ALA A 125 -16.34 -10.35 -6.22
N ILE A 126 -16.31 -10.95 -7.40
CA ILE A 126 -17.48 -11.21 -8.25
C ILE A 126 -17.64 -12.72 -8.36
N GLU A 127 -18.78 -13.27 -7.96
CA GLU A 127 -19.13 -14.67 -8.26
C GLU A 127 -19.83 -14.80 -9.62
N PHE A 128 -20.77 -13.88 -9.91
CA PHE A 128 -21.58 -13.91 -11.12
C PHE A 128 -21.71 -12.51 -11.75
N GLY A 129 -21.77 -12.46 -13.09
CA GLY A 129 -21.95 -11.20 -13.81
C GLY A 129 -20.69 -10.33 -13.88
N GLY A 130 -20.85 -9.04 -13.60
CA GLY A 130 -19.79 -8.02 -13.59
C GLY A 130 -19.72 -7.29 -12.25
N TRP A 131 -19.13 -6.10 -12.20
CA TRP A 131 -18.93 -5.33 -10.96
C TRP A 131 -20.22 -5.03 -10.19
N SER A 132 -21.38 -4.95 -10.85
CA SER A 132 -22.67 -4.81 -10.16
C SER A 132 -23.05 -6.02 -9.30
N GLY A 133 -22.43 -7.19 -9.53
CA GLY A 133 -22.55 -8.39 -8.70
C GLY A 133 -21.40 -8.55 -7.71
N ALA A 134 -20.55 -7.53 -7.56
CA ALA A 134 -19.42 -7.58 -6.64
C ALA A 134 -19.88 -7.53 -5.17
N HIS A 135 -19.06 -8.07 -4.29
CA HIS A 135 -19.19 -7.96 -2.84
C HIS A 135 -17.79 -7.79 -2.25
N VAL A 136 -17.72 -7.41 -0.98
CA VAL A 136 -16.43 -7.25 -0.30
C VAL A 136 -16.07 -8.55 0.40
N ASP A 137 -14.94 -9.10 0.00
CA ASP A 137 -14.24 -10.15 0.73
C ASP A 137 -13.01 -9.55 1.43
N TYR A 138 -12.46 -10.28 2.40
CA TYR A 138 -11.23 -9.88 3.08
C TYR A 138 -10.33 -11.06 3.43
N LYS A 139 -9.06 -10.74 3.63
CA LYS A 139 -8.03 -11.62 4.22
C LYS A 139 -7.28 -10.84 5.30
N ILE A 140 -6.76 -11.57 6.28
CA ILE A 140 -5.95 -11.00 7.36
C ILE A 140 -4.56 -11.62 7.30
N SER A 141 -3.54 -10.80 7.49
CA SER A 141 -2.17 -11.20 7.72
C SER A 141 -1.74 -10.79 9.12
N THR A 142 -1.08 -11.71 9.83
CA THR A 142 -0.48 -11.48 11.14
C THR A 142 1.04 -11.32 11.06
N ASP A 143 1.59 -11.23 9.85
CA ASP A 143 3.02 -11.18 9.55
C ASP A 143 3.34 -10.11 8.50
N ARG A 144 2.71 -8.92 8.61
CA ARG A 144 2.93 -7.75 7.74
C ARG A 144 2.67 -7.99 6.25
N GLY A 145 1.65 -8.77 5.94
CA GLY A 145 1.24 -9.08 4.56
C GLY A 145 2.13 -10.12 3.86
N ARG A 146 2.96 -10.87 4.60
CA ARG A 146 3.81 -11.93 4.03
C ARG A 146 3.03 -13.20 3.75
N THR A 147 2.11 -13.55 4.64
CA THR A 147 1.14 -14.63 4.45
C THR A 147 -0.25 -14.15 4.80
N TRP A 148 -1.26 -14.81 4.24
CA TRP A 148 -2.64 -14.39 4.36
C TRP A 148 -3.54 -15.56 4.77
N SER A 149 -4.56 -15.26 5.58
CA SER A 149 -5.61 -16.19 5.98
C SER A 149 -6.42 -16.70 4.77
N THR A 150 -7.30 -17.67 4.99
CA THR A 150 -8.37 -17.93 4.02
C THR A 150 -9.23 -16.68 3.83
N SER A 151 -9.76 -16.51 2.61
CA SER A 151 -10.69 -15.43 2.29
C SER A 151 -12.00 -15.57 3.04
N ARG A 152 -12.58 -14.43 3.43
CA ARG A 152 -13.88 -14.37 4.11
C ARG A 152 -14.77 -13.29 3.55
N ARG A 153 -16.08 -13.49 3.61
CA ARG A 153 -17.08 -12.51 3.14
C ARG A 153 -17.36 -11.46 4.21
N LEU A 154 -17.29 -10.18 3.83
CA LEU A 154 -17.73 -9.07 4.68
C LEU A 154 -19.19 -8.69 4.44
N THR A 155 -19.62 -8.58 3.18
CA THR A 155 -20.96 -8.08 2.85
C THR A 155 -21.91 -9.19 2.39
N SER A 156 -23.19 -9.07 2.71
CA SER A 156 -24.24 -9.93 2.15
C SER A 156 -24.93 -9.33 0.92
N GLY A 157 -24.59 -8.08 0.57
CA GLY A 157 -25.12 -7.33 -0.57
C GLY A 157 -24.38 -7.61 -1.88
N GLN A 158 -24.90 -7.04 -2.98
CA GLN A 158 -24.26 -7.03 -4.30
C GLN A 158 -24.04 -5.60 -4.76
N GLY A 159 -22.99 -5.37 -5.55
CA GLY A 159 -22.54 -4.07 -6.01
C GLY A 159 -21.58 -3.36 -5.03
N ASP A 160 -21.16 -4.05 -3.96
CA ASP A 160 -20.24 -3.48 -2.98
C ASP A 160 -18.80 -3.61 -3.50
N ILE A 161 -18.08 -2.49 -3.48
CA ILE A 161 -16.68 -2.38 -3.86
C ILE A 161 -16.01 -1.52 -2.77
N PRO A 162 -14.86 -1.95 -2.22
CA PRO A 162 -14.15 -1.17 -1.21
C PRO A 162 -13.45 0.06 -1.80
#